data_AF-A0AB34KLR5-F1
#
_entry.id   AF-A0AB34KLR5-F1
#
_cell.length_a   1.000
_cell.length_b   1.000
_cell.length_c   1.000
_cell.angle_alpha   90.00
_cell.angle_beta   90.00
_cell.angle_gamma   90.00
#
_symmetry.space_group_name_H-M   'P 1'
#
loop_
_entity.id
_entity.type
_entity.pdbx_description
1 polymer ?
#
loop_
_entity_poly.entity_id
_entity_poly.type
_entity_poly.pdbx_seq_one_letter_code
_entity_poly.pdbx_strand_id
1 'polypeptide(L)'
;MRLFSGQTLVAALLAITTAGDALAAHGVKHHHTHAKIHATSEEGKSTIQERQSPPESFSIELVNNLDSDSVRAYIVTNSAGSDQALLITAEGTIYRPVSGEMGVATIIPESANCGIKLGALGTTTTIVMPVHMLQGRVYISDGELDIGVLPTDYGSFLQMPSFAANSDPNFNTSFGFVEANMPEACMWANPTYVDFTGLPLGLEMVFEDATMNVSGLPFDGISELCQGLKEEESKDNYPWSKLCINNEDGKPFRVLSPQHKADRFSDYYDEYIDRVWHELADTGIQFDLQDGSPLVSCTFAADEMICDRPSAPFPKPKTTDIWGCNSGPFAQTSDTCYNLIGARFCAAFHRATLLLPGGNLQPNQSFDTYYPDGGPSNKYSKRLHQVQTDHQGYAFPYDDVKPDPASKVSGLIAGDNPRILRIIVGGHEPAKSQDSEPYEGSSGSAKSSASAQSIPASRSHDNSHAESAPSSTESSTPISSPSPSSDQPTSSTPPAYLSTEQYLPNTSPESTTADPTASLLQTSVTLNREEVSMPSPSKNGGTPSVVEVLVIETTFMTQFVTKTECVSSLSTITWNS
;
A
#
# COMPACT_ATOMS: atom_id res chain seq x y z
N MET A 1 -7.25 10.20 39.56
CA MET A 1 -6.99 11.52 38.93
C MET A 1 -7.74 11.53 37.61
N ARG A 2 -8.53 12.57 37.28
CA ARG A 2 -9.34 12.59 36.05
C ARG A 2 -8.70 13.52 35.00
N LEU A 3 -8.54 13.01 33.78
CA LEU A 3 -8.37 13.76 32.55
C LEU A 3 -9.45 13.23 31.59
N PHE A 4 -10.59 13.91 31.47
CA PHE A 4 -10.84 15.04 30.57
C PHE A 4 -10.97 14.60 29.10
N SER A 5 -12.18 14.18 28.75
CA SER A 5 -12.66 14.15 27.36
C SER A 5 -12.79 15.58 26.82
N GLY A 6 -12.38 15.79 25.57
CA GLY A 6 -12.48 17.07 24.88
C GLY A 6 -13.79 17.21 24.10
N GLN A 7 -14.81 17.82 24.69
CA GLN A 7 -16.01 18.29 23.97
C GLN A 7 -16.17 19.80 24.14
N THR A 8 -15.92 20.58 23.09
CA THR A 8 -16.23 22.02 22.99
C THR A 8 -16.11 22.45 21.51
N LEU A 9 -17.01 23.20 20.87
CA LEU A 9 -18.46 23.36 21.04
C LEU A 9 -19.00 23.97 19.72
N VAL A 10 -20.13 23.49 19.18
CA VAL A 10 -20.73 24.10 17.97
C VAL A 10 -21.86 25.05 18.35
N ALA A 11 -21.61 26.36 18.31
CA ALA A 11 -22.64 27.40 18.16
C ALA A 11 -22.04 28.79 17.89
N ALA A 12 -22.41 29.41 16.76
CA ALA A 12 -23.19 30.67 16.72
C ALA A 12 -22.82 31.60 15.55
N LEU A 13 -23.70 31.71 14.56
CA LEU A 13 -23.95 33.00 13.90
C LEU A 13 -25.41 33.07 13.42
N LEU A 14 -26.24 33.80 14.18
CA LEU A 14 -27.61 34.15 13.77
C LEU A 14 -27.85 35.62 14.10
N ALA A 15 -27.91 36.46 13.08
CA ALA A 15 -28.18 37.89 13.23
C ALA A 15 -29.70 38.15 13.21
N ILE A 16 -30.16 39.05 14.09
CA ILE A 16 -31.59 39.32 14.31
C ILE A 16 -32.05 40.47 13.40
N THR A 17 -33.20 40.29 12.74
CA THR A 17 -34.05 41.41 12.28
C THR A 17 -35.35 41.44 13.07
N THR A 18 -35.87 42.65 13.32
CA THR A 18 -36.82 42.93 14.41
C THR A 18 -38.28 42.57 14.12
N ALA A 19 -39.03 42.35 15.21
CA ALA A 19 -40.46 42.05 15.17
C ALA A 19 -41.35 43.30 15.04
N GLY A 20 -42.60 43.09 14.61
CA GLY A 20 -43.70 44.04 14.81
C GLY A 20 -44.53 44.32 13.56
N ASP A 21 -45.65 43.63 13.40
CA ASP A 21 -46.97 44.29 13.47
C ASP A 21 -48.11 43.26 13.56
N ALA A 22 -49.27 43.71 14.06
CA ALA A 22 -50.45 42.86 14.22
C ALA A 22 -51.72 43.59 13.75
N LEU A 23 -52.52 42.95 12.91
CA LEU A 23 -53.89 43.36 12.62
C LEU A 23 -54.79 42.13 12.46
N ALA A 24 -56.09 42.28 12.74
CA ALA A 24 -57.03 41.17 12.87
C ALA A 24 -58.20 41.27 11.86
N ALA A 25 -58.87 40.15 11.56
CA ALA A 25 -60.32 40.11 11.39
C ALA A 25 -60.91 38.69 11.44
N HIS A 26 -62.06 38.59 12.10
CA HIS A 26 -62.90 37.40 12.30
C HIS A 26 -63.51 36.80 11.01
N GLY A 27 -63.87 35.52 11.03
CA GLY A 27 -64.76 34.90 10.02
C GLY A 27 -65.15 33.44 10.32
N VAL A 28 -66.19 33.20 11.13
CA VAL A 28 -66.53 31.86 11.64
C VAL A 28 -68.04 31.56 11.51
N LYS A 29 -68.46 30.71 10.54
CA LYS A 29 -69.34 29.51 10.68
C LYS A 29 -70.09 29.00 9.42
N HIS A 30 -70.23 27.66 9.38
CA HIS A 30 -71.29 26.82 8.74
C HIS A 30 -71.67 27.06 7.26
N HIS A 31 -71.41 26.10 6.37
CA HIS A 31 -72.26 24.89 6.27
C HIS A 31 -71.55 23.63 5.73
N HIS A 32 -72.06 22.44 6.09
CA HIS A 32 -71.86 21.21 5.32
C HIS A 32 -72.79 21.23 4.08
N THR A 33 -72.47 20.58 2.96
CA THR A 33 -72.78 19.15 2.74
C THR A 33 -71.95 18.56 1.58
N HIS A 34 -71.68 17.26 1.67
CA HIS A 34 -70.90 16.37 0.79
C HIS A 34 -70.73 16.71 -0.71
N ALA A 35 -69.49 16.52 -1.17
CA ALA A 35 -69.20 15.58 -2.25
C ALA A 35 -68.33 14.44 -1.69
N LYS A 36 -68.49 13.21 -2.20
CA LYS A 36 -67.82 12.01 -1.66
C LYS A 36 -67.18 11.22 -2.80
N ILE A 37 -65.86 11.16 -2.82
CA ILE A 37 -65.08 10.27 -3.70
C ILE A 37 -64.16 9.42 -2.80
N HIS A 38 -64.01 8.14 -3.13
CA HIS A 38 -63.26 7.20 -2.30
C HIS A 38 -61.75 7.47 -2.36
N ALA A 39 -61.15 7.72 -1.20
CA ALA A 39 -59.75 7.37 -0.97
C ALA A 39 -59.71 5.91 -0.50
N THR A 40 -59.26 5.00 -1.36
CA THR A 40 -58.88 3.64 -0.98
C THR A 40 -57.50 3.69 -0.34
N SER A 41 -57.37 3.15 0.87
CA SER A 41 -56.08 2.99 1.54
C SER A 41 -55.34 1.79 0.94
N GLU A 42 -54.28 2.05 0.19
CA GLU A 42 -53.24 1.04 -0.09
C GLU A 42 -52.05 1.30 0.83
N GLU A 43 -51.58 0.25 1.50
CA GLU A 43 -50.45 0.31 2.42
C GLU A 43 -49.13 0.37 1.65
N GLY A 44 -48.76 1.57 1.20
CA GLY A 44 -47.47 1.86 0.60
C GLY A 44 -46.31 1.72 1.58
N LYS A 45 -45.96 0.47 1.96
CA LYS A 45 -44.71 0.15 2.64
C LYS A 45 -43.55 0.54 1.73
N SER A 46 -42.98 1.72 1.97
CA SER A 46 -41.67 2.12 1.46
C SER A 46 -40.58 1.32 2.17
N THR A 47 -40.52 0.02 1.87
CA THR A 47 -39.42 -0.86 2.28
C THR A 47 -38.14 -0.29 1.69
N ILE A 48 -37.24 0.19 2.53
CA ILE A 48 -35.86 0.47 2.12
C ILE A 48 -35.30 -0.86 1.63
N GLN A 49 -34.98 -0.95 0.34
CA GLN A 49 -34.46 -2.18 -0.23
C GLN A 49 -33.07 -2.46 0.32
N GLU A 50 -32.98 -3.56 1.07
CA GLU A 50 -31.73 -4.24 1.37
C GLU A 50 -31.01 -4.55 0.06
N ARG A 51 -29.77 -4.06 -0.07
CA ARG A 51 -28.96 -4.09 -1.29
C ARG A 51 -27.49 -4.33 -0.90
N GLN A 52 -26.79 -5.33 -1.46
CA GLN A 52 -27.20 -6.40 -2.38
C GLN A 52 -26.51 -7.71 -2.00
N SER A 53 -27.04 -8.84 -2.48
CA SER A 53 -26.22 -10.02 -2.77
C SER A 53 -25.13 -9.62 -3.79
N PRO A 54 -23.93 -10.24 -3.76
CA PRO A 54 -22.89 -9.99 -4.74
C PRO A 54 -23.36 -10.38 -6.15
N PRO A 55 -22.62 -10.02 -7.22
CA PRO A 55 -22.96 -10.44 -8.57
C PRO A 55 -23.18 -11.95 -8.61
N GLU A 56 -24.32 -12.41 -9.12
CA GLU A 56 -24.64 -13.84 -9.18
C GLU A 56 -23.46 -14.55 -9.89
N SER A 57 -22.79 -15.47 -9.17
CA SER A 57 -21.53 -16.19 -9.45
C SER A 57 -20.19 -15.69 -8.84
N PHE A 58 -20.08 -14.50 -8.22
CA PHE A 58 -18.77 -14.07 -7.70
C PHE A 58 -18.22 -14.99 -6.61
N SER A 59 -17.00 -15.48 -6.82
CA SER A 59 -16.34 -16.47 -5.97
C SER A 59 -14.89 -16.11 -5.68
N ILE A 60 -14.38 -16.52 -4.52
CA ILE A 60 -12.95 -16.50 -4.18
C ILE A 60 -12.42 -17.93 -4.33
N GLU A 61 -11.29 -18.09 -5.02
CA GLU A 61 -10.55 -19.33 -5.12
C GLU A 61 -9.20 -19.22 -4.40
N LEU A 62 -8.85 -20.25 -3.63
CA LEU A 62 -7.66 -20.31 -2.80
C LEU A 62 -6.81 -21.49 -3.26
N VAL A 63 -5.79 -21.23 -4.08
CA VAL A 63 -4.89 -22.25 -4.63
C VAL A 63 -3.72 -22.45 -3.68
N ASN A 64 -3.57 -23.66 -3.12
CA ASN A 64 -2.48 -23.95 -2.18
C ASN A 64 -1.24 -24.48 -2.91
N ASN A 65 -0.22 -23.64 -3.10
CA ASN A 65 1.12 -24.03 -3.55
C ASN A 65 2.11 -24.15 -2.36
N LEU A 66 1.67 -24.01 -1.11
CA LEU A 66 2.50 -24.19 0.08
C LEU A 66 2.44 -25.65 0.56
N ASP A 67 3.61 -26.25 0.82
CA ASP A 67 3.72 -27.62 1.35
C ASP A 67 3.44 -27.66 2.86
N SER A 68 2.19 -27.35 3.22
CA SER A 68 1.66 -27.38 4.59
C SER A 68 0.22 -27.87 4.59
N ASP A 69 -0.14 -28.66 5.60
CA ASP A 69 -1.52 -29.06 5.89
C ASP A 69 -2.25 -28.08 6.82
N SER A 70 -1.55 -27.05 7.29
CA SER A 70 -1.98 -26.14 8.35
C SER A 70 -2.43 -24.77 7.82
N VAL A 71 -2.44 -24.59 6.50
CA VAL A 71 -2.84 -23.34 5.83
C VAL A 71 -4.33 -22.99 6.09
N ARG A 72 -4.58 -21.70 6.36
CA ARG A 72 -5.90 -21.10 6.56
C ARG A 72 -6.09 -19.85 5.72
N ALA A 73 -7.35 -19.53 5.41
CA ALA A 73 -7.77 -18.22 4.93
C ALA A 73 -8.87 -17.65 5.84
N TYR A 74 -8.83 -16.33 6.05
CA TYR A 74 -9.88 -15.58 6.76
C TYR A 74 -10.32 -14.42 5.86
N ILE A 75 -11.53 -14.55 5.30
CA ILE A 75 -12.11 -13.54 4.39
C ILE A 75 -12.86 -12.52 5.25
N VAL A 76 -12.34 -11.29 5.31
CA VAL A 76 -12.87 -10.16 6.09
C VAL A 76 -13.49 -9.12 5.16
N THR A 77 -14.63 -8.56 5.55
CA THR A 77 -15.31 -7.47 4.83
C THR A 77 -16.21 -6.68 5.79
N ASN A 78 -16.49 -5.40 5.49
CA ASN A 78 -17.41 -4.60 6.30
C ASN A 78 -18.86 -4.69 5.81
N SER A 79 -19.80 -4.36 6.70
CA SER A 79 -21.23 -4.23 6.41
C SER A 79 -21.52 -2.88 5.74
N ALA A 80 -22.41 -2.85 4.75
CA ALA A 80 -22.76 -1.62 4.04
C ALA A 80 -23.38 -0.57 4.99
N GLY A 81 -22.70 0.57 5.14
CA GLY A 81 -23.19 1.71 5.92
C GLY A 81 -23.07 1.60 7.44
N SER A 82 -22.25 0.71 7.98
CA SER A 82 -21.97 0.64 9.44
C SER A 82 -20.59 0.07 9.74
N ASP A 83 -20.02 0.45 10.89
CA ASP A 83 -18.71 0.00 11.39
C ASP A 83 -18.74 -1.43 11.97
N GLN A 84 -19.37 -2.35 11.25
CA GLN A 84 -19.53 -3.75 11.60
C GLN A 84 -18.73 -4.60 10.60
N ALA A 85 -17.59 -5.11 11.05
CA ALA A 85 -16.84 -6.13 10.35
C ALA A 85 -17.63 -7.45 10.29
N LEU A 86 -17.37 -8.23 9.24
CA LEU A 86 -17.96 -9.52 8.92
C LEU A 86 -16.83 -10.48 8.54
N LEU A 87 -17.02 -11.76 8.82
CA LEU A 87 -16.17 -12.83 8.26
C LEU A 87 -17.04 -13.77 7.42
N ILE A 88 -16.43 -14.44 6.45
CA ILE A 88 -17.08 -15.52 5.70
C ILE A 88 -16.61 -16.87 6.26
N THR A 89 -17.55 -17.78 6.55
CA THR A 89 -17.23 -19.14 7.02
C THR A 89 -16.82 -20.05 5.87
N ALA A 90 -16.23 -21.22 6.16
CA ALA A 90 -15.87 -22.22 5.15
C ALA A 90 -17.06 -22.71 4.29
N GLU A 91 -18.30 -22.58 4.79
CA GLU A 91 -19.55 -22.87 4.07
C GLU A 91 -20.01 -21.72 3.14
N GLY A 92 -19.28 -20.60 3.07
CA GLY A 92 -19.70 -19.41 2.33
C GLY A 92 -20.80 -18.60 3.03
N THR A 93 -20.92 -18.69 4.36
CA THR A 93 -21.95 -17.96 5.12
C THR A 93 -21.38 -16.75 5.88
N ILE A 94 -22.21 -15.77 6.20
CA ILE A 94 -21.79 -14.55 6.92
C ILE A 94 -21.73 -14.83 8.42
N TYR A 95 -20.52 -14.84 9.00
CA TYR A 95 -20.34 -14.71 10.44
C TYR A 95 -20.31 -13.23 10.83
N ARG A 96 -21.10 -12.86 11.86
CA ARG A 96 -21.12 -11.51 12.43
C ARG A 96 -20.43 -11.55 13.80
N PRO A 97 -19.17 -11.12 13.91
CA PRO A 97 -18.45 -11.08 15.18
C PRO A 97 -19.13 -10.13 16.16
N VAL A 98 -19.18 -10.53 17.44
CA VAL A 98 -19.78 -9.76 18.54
C VAL A 98 -18.71 -9.50 19.58
N SER A 99 -18.38 -8.22 19.80
CA SER A 99 -17.43 -7.78 20.83
C SER A 99 -17.90 -8.06 22.26
N GLY A 100 -16.95 -8.22 23.18
CA GLY A 100 -17.19 -8.37 24.61
C GLY A 100 -17.25 -7.04 25.37
N GLU A 101 -16.38 -6.90 26.37
CA GLU A 101 -16.27 -5.69 27.19
C GLU A 101 -15.44 -4.59 26.49
N MET A 102 -15.77 -3.32 26.75
CA MET A 102 -15.03 -2.18 26.21
C MET A 102 -13.53 -2.26 26.57
N GLY A 103 -12.67 -2.30 25.54
CA GLY A 103 -11.21 -2.33 25.72
C GLY A 103 -10.60 -3.70 25.99
N VAL A 104 -11.38 -4.79 25.88
CA VAL A 104 -10.86 -6.17 25.90
C VAL A 104 -11.29 -6.88 24.62
N ALA A 105 -10.32 -7.36 23.85
CA ALA A 105 -10.60 -8.08 22.61
C ALA A 105 -11.16 -9.48 22.90
N THR A 106 -12.33 -9.80 22.36
CA THR A 106 -12.86 -11.17 22.37
C THR A 106 -12.28 -11.92 21.18
N ILE A 107 -11.52 -12.99 21.40
CA ILE A 107 -11.05 -13.84 20.29
C ILE A 107 -12.23 -14.54 19.62
N ILE A 108 -12.24 -14.59 18.28
CA ILE A 108 -13.26 -15.33 17.51
C ILE A 108 -13.16 -16.82 17.87
N PRO A 109 -14.23 -17.47 18.35
CA PRO A 109 -14.17 -18.88 18.72
C PRO A 109 -14.04 -19.78 17.48
N GLU A 110 -13.23 -20.83 17.56
CA GLU A 110 -13.04 -21.86 16.53
C GLU A 110 -14.39 -22.36 15.94
N SER A 111 -15.41 -22.51 16.80
CA SER A 111 -16.76 -22.92 16.42
C SER A 111 -17.53 -21.93 15.51
N ALA A 112 -16.96 -20.76 15.20
CA ALA A 112 -17.46 -19.86 14.15
C ALA A 112 -17.10 -20.33 12.73
N ASN A 113 -16.12 -21.23 12.59
CA ASN A 113 -15.62 -21.79 11.32
C ASN A 113 -15.16 -20.74 10.29
N CYS A 114 -14.59 -19.62 10.77
CA CYS A 114 -14.04 -18.54 9.94
C CYS A 114 -12.62 -18.83 9.43
N GLY A 115 -11.90 -19.80 10.04
CA GLY A 115 -10.60 -20.27 9.58
C GLY A 115 -10.75 -21.29 8.47
N ILE A 116 -10.88 -20.80 7.23
CA ILE A 116 -11.14 -21.64 6.07
C ILE A 116 -9.89 -22.47 5.75
N LYS A 117 -9.90 -23.76 6.07
CA LYS A 117 -8.79 -24.67 5.75
C LYS A 117 -8.67 -24.89 4.24
N LEU A 118 -7.47 -24.63 3.71
CA LEU A 118 -7.13 -24.98 2.33
C LEU A 118 -6.89 -26.49 2.22
N GLY A 119 -7.05 -27.02 1.01
CA GLY A 119 -6.69 -28.41 0.70
C GLY A 119 -5.18 -28.64 0.65
N ALA A 120 -4.78 -29.85 0.24
CA ALA A 120 -3.38 -30.22 0.07
C ALA A 120 -2.68 -29.41 -1.05
N LEU A 121 -1.35 -29.52 -1.12
CA LEU A 121 -0.53 -28.93 -2.18
C LEU A 121 -1.09 -29.22 -3.59
N GLY A 122 -1.21 -28.19 -4.42
CA GLY A 122 -1.76 -28.24 -5.77
C GLY A 122 -3.29 -28.32 -5.85
N THR A 123 -4.02 -28.06 -4.77
CA THR A 123 -5.50 -28.03 -4.76
C THR A 123 -6.08 -26.64 -4.56
N THR A 124 -7.34 -26.45 -4.99
CA THR A 124 -8.08 -25.19 -4.85
C THR A 124 -9.26 -25.37 -3.90
N THR A 125 -9.39 -24.48 -2.92
CA THR A 125 -10.62 -24.30 -2.13
C THR A 125 -11.43 -23.13 -2.73
N THR A 126 -12.72 -23.33 -3.03
CA THR A 126 -13.58 -22.30 -3.62
C THR A 126 -14.67 -21.87 -2.64
N ILE A 127 -14.81 -20.56 -2.43
CA ILE A 127 -15.83 -19.93 -1.60
C ILE A 127 -16.70 -19.03 -2.49
N VAL A 128 -17.98 -19.39 -2.65
CA VAL A 128 -18.97 -18.49 -3.28
C VAL A 128 -19.30 -17.40 -2.27
N MET A 129 -19.21 -16.13 -2.65
CA MET A 129 -19.39 -15.02 -1.71
C MET A 129 -20.89 -14.79 -1.42
N PRO A 130 -21.28 -14.59 -0.15
CA PRO A 130 -22.67 -14.25 0.21
C PRO A 130 -22.95 -12.74 0.20
N VAL A 131 -21.91 -11.90 0.15
CA VAL A 131 -21.99 -10.42 0.18
C VAL A 131 -21.00 -9.80 -0.80
N HIS A 132 -21.27 -8.56 -1.20
CA HIS A 132 -20.25 -7.65 -1.75
C HIS A 132 -19.08 -7.49 -0.78
N MET A 133 -17.86 -7.36 -1.30
CA MET A 133 -16.69 -7.02 -0.48
C MET A 133 -16.60 -5.51 -0.32
N LEU A 134 -16.48 -5.03 0.91
CA LEU A 134 -16.38 -3.62 1.26
C LEU A 134 -15.19 -3.46 2.19
N GLN A 135 -14.16 -2.72 1.74
CA GLN A 135 -12.89 -2.56 2.46
C GLN A 135 -12.31 -3.93 2.88
N GLY A 136 -12.45 -4.93 2.00
CA GLY A 136 -12.19 -6.32 2.33
C GLY A 136 -10.71 -6.70 2.30
N ARG A 137 -10.36 -7.68 3.11
CA ARG A 137 -9.03 -8.31 3.12
C ARG A 137 -9.19 -9.82 3.20
N VAL A 138 -8.40 -10.56 2.43
CA VAL A 138 -8.28 -12.01 2.59
C VAL A 138 -6.92 -12.30 3.20
N TYR A 139 -6.93 -12.58 4.51
CA TYR A 139 -5.74 -13.02 5.23
C TYR A 139 -5.49 -14.49 4.95
N ILE A 140 -4.23 -14.85 4.72
CA ILE A 140 -3.75 -16.21 4.53
C ILE A 140 -2.66 -16.47 5.58
N SER A 141 -2.71 -17.61 6.25
CA SER A 141 -1.72 -18.02 7.26
C SER A 141 -1.34 -19.49 7.13
N ASP A 142 -0.12 -19.82 7.57
CA ASP A 142 0.30 -21.18 7.84
C ASP A 142 0.19 -21.43 9.35
N GLY A 143 -0.90 -22.08 9.76
CA GLY A 143 -1.41 -22.10 11.13
C GLY A 143 -2.71 -21.30 11.30
N GLU A 144 -3.32 -21.42 12.48
CA GLU A 144 -4.48 -20.60 12.88
C GLU A 144 -4.05 -19.16 13.24
N LEU A 145 -5.01 -18.24 13.21
CA LEU A 145 -4.86 -16.86 13.70
C LEU A 145 -5.85 -16.55 14.83
N ASP A 146 -5.34 -16.09 15.96
CA ASP A 146 -6.10 -15.48 17.04
C ASP A 146 -6.55 -14.07 16.61
N ILE A 147 -7.72 -13.98 15.98
CA ILE A 147 -8.35 -12.72 15.57
C ILE A 147 -9.20 -12.18 16.72
N GLY A 148 -8.89 -10.97 17.20
CA GLY A 148 -9.65 -10.28 18.23
C GLY A 148 -10.85 -9.52 17.67
N VAL A 149 -11.89 -9.34 18.49
CA VAL A 149 -13.08 -8.54 18.20
C VAL A 149 -13.23 -7.45 19.25
N LEU A 150 -13.29 -6.20 18.80
CA LEU A 150 -13.41 -5.01 19.65
C LEU A 150 -14.64 -4.18 19.25
N PRO A 151 -15.32 -3.51 20.21
CA PRO A 151 -16.53 -2.75 19.94
C PRO A 151 -16.27 -1.44 19.18
N THR A 152 -17.25 -1.02 18.37
CA THR A 152 -17.35 0.35 17.82
C THR A 152 -18.69 0.97 18.24
N ASP A 153 -18.88 2.28 18.02
CA ASP A 153 -20.15 2.96 18.32
C ASP A 153 -21.35 2.38 17.53
N TYR A 154 -21.09 1.69 16.41
CA TYR A 154 -22.11 1.19 15.48
C TYR A 154 -21.94 -0.30 15.08
N GLY A 155 -21.12 -1.07 15.79
CA GLY A 155 -20.83 -2.47 15.45
C GLY A 155 -19.65 -3.08 16.22
N SER A 156 -18.74 -3.71 15.48
CA SER A 156 -17.49 -4.28 16.00
C SER A 156 -16.44 -4.30 14.91
N PHE A 157 -15.19 -3.98 15.25
CA PHE A 157 -14.03 -4.10 14.37
C PHE A 157 -13.20 -5.34 14.74
N LEU A 158 -12.35 -5.78 13.81
CA LEU A 158 -11.41 -6.87 14.06
C LEU A 158 -10.05 -6.31 14.42
N GLN A 159 -9.51 -6.76 15.55
CA GLN A 159 -8.08 -6.69 15.82
C GLN A 159 -7.42 -7.85 15.08
N MET A 160 -6.88 -7.54 13.90
CA MET A 160 -6.12 -8.49 13.10
C MET A 160 -4.70 -8.71 13.69
N PRO A 161 -4.04 -9.83 13.37
CA PRO A 161 -2.70 -10.17 13.85
C PRO A 161 -1.65 -9.07 13.73
N SER A 162 -1.01 -8.69 14.84
CA SER A 162 0.12 -7.76 14.78
C SER A 162 1.37 -8.42 14.20
N PHE A 163 1.69 -8.04 12.97
CA PHE A 163 2.89 -8.43 12.25
C PHE A 163 4.20 -7.88 12.86
N ALA A 164 4.11 -6.86 13.73
CA ALA A 164 5.25 -6.09 14.25
C ALA A 164 5.42 -6.12 15.78
N ALA A 165 4.44 -6.57 16.57
CA ALA A 165 4.53 -6.64 18.02
C ALA A 165 4.89 -8.05 18.50
N ASN A 166 6.11 -8.23 19.03
CA ASN A 166 6.62 -9.52 19.56
C ASN A 166 5.79 -10.15 20.70
N SER A 167 4.81 -9.43 21.25
CA SER A 167 3.89 -9.89 22.29
C SER A 167 2.56 -10.43 21.76
N ASP A 168 2.28 -10.27 20.46
CA ASP A 168 1.08 -10.79 19.81
C ASP A 168 1.19 -12.32 19.64
N PRO A 169 0.15 -13.12 19.98
CA PRO A 169 0.19 -14.57 19.85
C PRO A 169 0.48 -15.04 18.41
N ASN A 170 0.10 -14.24 17.40
CA ASN A 170 0.29 -14.52 15.99
C ASN A 170 1.67 -14.10 15.47
N PHE A 171 2.53 -13.46 16.28
CA PHE A 171 3.76 -12.84 15.78
C PHE A 171 4.68 -13.81 15.03
N ASN A 172 4.79 -15.06 15.53
CA ASN A 172 5.57 -16.14 14.93
C ASN A 172 4.82 -16.92 13.83
N THR A 173 3.52 -16.72 13.66
CA THR A 173 2.75 -17.34 12.57
C THR A 173 3.17 -16.72 11.24
N SER A 174 3.43 -17.54 10.21
CA SER A 174 3.65 -17.01 8.86
C SER A 174 2.30 -16.65 8.26
N PHE A 175 2.10 -15.38 7.90
CA PHE A 175 0.86 -14.90 7.28
C PHE A 175 1.14 -13.78 6.29
N GLY A 176 0.13 -13.46 5.47
CA GLY A 176 0.07 -12.32 4.56
C GLY A 176 -1.40 -12.02 4.23
N PHE A 177 -1.67 -10.96 3.48
CA PHE A 177 -3.03 -10.69 3.01
C PHE A 177 -3.05 -10.00 1.64
N VAL A 178 -4.20 -10.08 1.00
CA VAL A 178 -4.55 -9.30 -0.20
C VAL A 178 -5.76 -8.43 0.09
N GLU A 179 -5.79 -7.24 -0.49
CA GLU A 179 -6.89 -6.29 -0.32
C GLU A 179 -7.85 -6.41 -1.50
N ALA A 180 -9.15 -6.30 -1.23
CA ALA A 180 -10.21 -6.47 -2.24
C ALA A 180 -11.45 -5.64 -1.90
N ASN A 181 -11.89 -4.79 -2.84
CA ASN A 181 -13.09 -3.98 -2.72
C ASN A 181 -13.99 -4.21 -3.93
N MET A 182 -15.23 -4.63 -3.69
CA MET A 182 -16.25 -4.93 -4.71
C MET A 182 -17.63 -4.38 -4.29
N PRO A 183 -17.82 -3.05 -4.25
CA PRO A 183 -19.03 -2.42 -3.71
C PRO A 183 -20.27 -2.52 -4.61
N GLU A 184 -20.07 -2.63 -5.92
CA GLU A 184 -21.10 -2.92 -6.92
C GLU A 184 -20.58 -4.03 -7.85
N ALA A 185 -20.93 -4.04 -9.15
CA ALA A 185 -20.37 -4.95 -10.15
C ALA A 185 -18.95 -4.55 -10.63
N CYS A 186 -18.18 -3.86 -9.79
CA CYS A 186 -16.81 -3.39 -10.07
C CYS A 186 -15.89 -3.91 -8.97
N MET A 187 -14.71 -4.40 -9.32
CA MET A 187 -13.70 -4.93 -8.39
C MET A 187 -12.40 -4.14 -8.49
N TRP A 188 -11.75 -3.95 -7.34
CA TRP A 188 -10.34 -3.59 -7.20
C TRP A 188 -9.68 -4.57 -6.23
N ALA A 189 -8.55 -5.17 -6.61
CA ALA A 189 -7.79 -6.05 -5.74
C ALA A 189 -6.27 -5.91 -5.95
N ASN A 190 -5.49 -6.02 -4.88
CA ASN A 190 -4.03 -5.91 -4.90
C ASN A 190 -3.38 -6.81 -3.84
N PRO A 191 -2.20 -7.40 -4.11
CA PRO A 191 -1.30 -7.77 -3.02
C PRO A 191 -0.76 -6.49 -2.40
N THR A 192 -0.61 -6.46 -1.08
CA THR A 192 -0.07 -5.30 -0.37
C THR A 192 1.14 -5.67 0.46
N TYR A 193 2.11 -4.77 0.46
CA TYR A 193 3.39 -4.89 1.13
C TYR A 193 3.75 -3.57 1.88
N VAL A 194 2.77 -2.66 1.98
CA VAL A 194 2.88 -1.34 2.62
C VAL A 194 3.30 -1.46 4.09
N ASP A 195 2.82 -2.50 4.78
CA ASP A 195 3.14 -2.76 6.18
C ASP A 195 4.26 -3.80 6.35
N PHE A 196 4.13 -4.93 5.66
CA PHE A 196 5.13 -5.99 5.65
C PHE A 196 4.98 -6.89 4.42
N THR A 197 6.07 -7.54 4.05
CA THR A 197 6.09 -8.70 3.16
C THR A 197 6.01 -9.97 4.01
N GLY A 198 5.04 -10.84 3.73
CA GLY A 198 4.77 -12.06 4.50
C GLY A 198 4.80 -13.33 3.63
N LEU A 199 3.79 -14.19 3.76
CA LEU A 199 3.61 -15.31 2.82
C LEU A 199 3.60 -14.81 1.37
N PRO A 200 4.30 -15.48 0.43
CA PRO A 200 4.18 -15.19 -1.00
C PRO A 200 2.73 -15.41 -1.49
N LEU A 201 2.09 -14.33 -1.95
CA LEU A 201 0.72 -14.33 -2.47
C LEU A 201 0.69 -13.74 -3.89
N GLY A 202 0.16 -14.51 -4.84
CA GLY A 202 -0.19 -14.04 -6.19
C GLY A 202 -1.71 -13.88 -6.36
N LEU A 203 -2.12 -13.09 -7.35
CA LEU A 203 -3.52 -12.84 -7.70
C LEU A 203 -3.81 -13.14 -9.18
N GLU A 204 -5.00 -13.67 -9.43
CA GLU A 204 -5.63 -13.69 -10.76
C GLU A 204 -7.11 -13.32 -10.63
N MET A 205 -7.59 -12.41 -11.47
CA MET A 205 -8.98 -11.98 -11.54
C MET A 205 -9.57 -12.40 -12.89
N VAL A 206 -10.64 -13.18 -12.85
CA VAL A 206 -11.46 -13.51 -14.01
C VAL A 206 -12.66 -12.57 -14.04
N PHE A 207 -12.77 -11.78 -15.10
CA PHE A 207 -13.94 -10.95 -15.43
C PHE A 207 -14.81 -11.68 -16.47
N GLU A 208 -15.85 -11.03 -16.99
CA GLU A 208 -16.70 -11.63 -18.04
C GLU A 208 -16.03 -11.67 -19.42
N ASP A 209 -15.17 -10.69 -19.73
CA ASP A 209 -14.52 -10.49 -21.02
C ASP A 209 -12.98 -10.56 -20.97
N ALA A 210 -12.40 -10.50 -19.77
CA ALA A 210 -10.96 -10.42 -19.55
C ALA A 210 -10.47 -11.33 -18.40
N THR A 211 -9.15 -11.55 -18.35
CA THR A 211 -8.46 -12.10 -17.18
C THR A 211 -7.20 -11.29 -16.96
N MET A 212 -6.90 -10.98 -15.69
CA MET A 212 -5.71 -10.22 -15.30
C MET A 212 -5.04 -10.90 -14.12
N ASN A 213 -3.71 -10.93 -14.11
CA ASN A 213 -2.92 -11.49 -13.03
C ASN A 213 -1.89 -10.49 -12.48
N VAL A 214 -1.42 -10.79 -11.27
CA VAL A 214 -0.21 -10.27 -10.62
C VAL A 214 0.45 -11.47 -9.94
N SER A 215 1.66 -11.78 -10.37
CA SER A 215 2.30 -13.08 -10.16
C SER A 215 2.75 -13.30 -8.71
N GLY A 216 2.98 -12.20 -7.99
CA GLY A 216 3.49 -12.22 -6.62
C GLY A 216 4.95 -12.65 -6.54
N LEU A 217 5.40 -12.88 -5.30
CA LEU A 217 6.73 -13.38 -5.00
C LEU A 217 6.88 -14.86 -5.39
N PRO A 218 8.10 -15.31 -5.76
CA PRO A 218 8.43 -16.73 -5.78
C PRO A 218 8.40 -17.31 -4.36
N PHE A 219 8.35 -18.64 -4.27
CA PHE A 219 8.31 -19.40 -3.00
C PHE A 219 9.41 -19.03 -1.98
N ASP A 220 10.58 -18.57 -2.45
CA ASP A 220 11.74 -18.16 -1.68
C ASP A 220 11.94 -16.64 -1.61
N GLY A 221 11.03 -15.83 -2.18
CA GLY A 221 11.16 -14.39 -2.34
C GLY A 221 11.36 -13.59 -1.05
N ILE A 222 10.91 -14.09 0.11
CA ILE A 222 11.24 -13.51 1.43
C ILE A 222 12.75 -13.60 1.72
N SER A 223 13.38 -14.72 1.35
CA SER A 223 14.83 -14.93 1.55
C SER A 223 15.64 -14.08 0.56
N GLU A 224 15.20 -14.00 -0.70
CA GLU A 224 15.81 -13.10 -1.70
C GLU A 224 15.69 -11.62 -1.31
N LEU A 225 14.51 -11.18 -0.86
CA LEU A 225 14.28 -9.81 -0.38
C LEU A 225 15.19 -9.46 0.80
N CYS A 226 15.36 -10.37 1.77
CA CYS A 226 16.26 -10.17 2.90
C CYS A 226 17.74 -10.12 2.49
N GLN A 227 18.16 -10.92 1.50
CA GLN A 227 19.51 -10.85 0.95
C GLN A 227 19.73 -9.54 0.16
N GLY A 228 18.75 -9.11 -0.65
CA GLY A 228 18.78 -7.83 -1.35
C GLY A 228 18.82 -6.62 -0.42
N LEU A 229 18.07 -6.64 0.69
CA LEU A 229 18.11 -5.60 1.72
C LEU A 229 19.48 -5.53 2.42
N LYS A 230 20.08 -6.68 2.72
CA LYS A 230 21.43 -6.78 3.28
C LYS A 230 22.51 -6.28 2.30
N GLU A 231 22.28 -6.40 1.00
CA GLU A 231 23.12 -5.77 -0.02
C GLU A 231 22.96 -4.24 -0.06
N GLU A 232 21.77 -3.68 0.15
CA GLU A 232 21.60 -2.23 0.27
C GLU A 232 22.26 -1.69 1.55
N GLU A 233 22.12 -2.38 2.70
CA GLU A 233 22.86 -2.05 3.95
C GLU A 233 24.38 -2.02 3.73
N SER A 234 24.91 -2.83 2.81
CA SER A 234 26.34 -2.80 2.45
C SER A 234 26.77 -1.63 1.56
N LYS A 235 25.83 -0.85 1.02
CA LYS A 235 26.07 0.33 0.18
C LYS A 235 25.95 1.64 0.95
N ASP A 236 24.91 1.78 1.78
CA ASP A 236 24.58 3.03 2.48
C ASP A 236 24.78 2.97 4.01
N ASN A 237 25.01 1.78 4.59
CA ASN A 237 25.10 1.51 6.03
C ASN A 237 23.80 1.74 6.82
N TYR A 238 22.66 1.95 6.16
CA TYR A 238 21.36 2.00 6.83
C TYR A 238 20.87 0.57 7.14
N PRO A 239 20.11 0.37 8.24
CA PRO A 239 19.86 -0.96 8.82
C PRO A 239 18.77 -1.77 8.09
N TRP A 240 18.83 -1.83 6.76
CA TRP A 240 17.88 -2.52 5.88
C TRP A 240 17.69 -3.99 6.21
N SER A 241 18.75 -4.72 6.59
CA SER A 241 18.64 -6.13 7.01
C SER A 241 17.84 -6.31 8.31
N LYS A 242 17.69 -5.25 9.13
CA LYS A 242 16.95 -5.29 10.40
C LYS A 242 15.44 -5.16 10.21
N LEU A 243 14.97 -4.98 8.97
CA LEU A 243 13.57 -5.12 8.60
C LEU A 243 13.11 -6.59 8.57
N CYS A 244 14.04 -7.53 8.35
CA CYS A 244 13.75 -8.95 8.32
C CYS A 244 13.51 -9.54 9.71
N ILE A 245 12.44 -10.33 9.83
CA ILE A 245 12.06 -11.11 11.00
C ILE A 245 12.30 -12.58 10.68
N ASN A 246 13.09 -13.24 11.53
CA ASN A 246 13.49 -14.63 11.37
C ASN A 246 12.77 -15.54 12.37
N ASN A 247 12.53 -16.78 11.98
CA ASN A 247 12.00 -17.82 12.86
C ASN A 247 13.10 -18.36 13.81
N GLU A 248 12.76 -19.34 14.65
CA GLU A 248 13.72 -19.93 15.61
C GLU A 248 14.93 -20.62 14.94
N ASP A 249 14.78 -21.15 13.72
CA ASP A 249 15.87 -21.70 12.90
C ASP A 249 16.77 -20.61 12.26
N GLY A 250 16.39 -19.33 12.38
CA GLY A 250 17.08 -18.21 11.76
C GLY A 250 16.72 -17.95 10.30
N LYS A 251 15.71 -18.63 9.73
CA LYS A 251 15.20 -18.36 8.38
C LYS A 251 14.27 -17.14 8.40
N PRO A 252 14.39 -16.17 7.46
CA PRO A 252 13.43 -15.07 7.35
C PRO A 252 12.06 -15.60 6.93
N PHE A 253 10.99 -15.10 7.56
CA PHE A 253 9.60 -15.43 7.22
C PHE A 253 8.69 -14.21 7.08
N ARG A 254 9.15 -13.03 7.49
CA ARG A 254 8.48 -11.74 7.33
C ARG A 254 9.52 -10.64 7.13
N VAL A 255 9.20 -9.61 6.36
CA VAL A 255 10.02 -8.39 6.21
C VAL A 255 9.12 -7.18 6.49
N LEU A 256 9.40 -6.41 7.54
CA LEU A 256 8.64 -5.18 7.82
C LEU A 256 8.98 -4.10 6.78
N SER A 257 8.00 -3.27 6.43
CA SER A 257 8.30 -2.07 5.64
C SER A 257 9.00 -1.00 6.51
N PRO A 258 9.63 0.02 5.90
CA PRO A 258 10.33 1.06 6.65
C PRO A 258 9.42 1.90 7.54
N GLN A 259 8.12 2.05 7.23
CA GLN A 259 7.20 2.88 8.04
C GLN A 259 7.09 2.36 9.47
N HIS A 260 7.08 1.04 9.63
CA HIS A 260 7.02 0.38 10.94
C HIS A 260 8.35 0.37 11.71
N LYS A 261 9.43 0.91 11.15
CA LYS A 261 10.76 1.06 11.77
C LYS A 261 11.42 2.40 11.41
N ALA A 262 10.61 3.44 11.20
CA ALA A 262 11.05 4.76 10.74
C ALA A 262 12.04 5.45 11.70
N ASP A 263 12.06 5.05 12.98
CA ASP A 263 13.06 5.44 13.98
C ASP A 263 14.49 5.17 13.51
N ARG A 264 14.70 4.05 12.79
CA ARG A 264 16.00 3.57 12.30
C ARG A 264 16.48 4.19 11.00
N PHE A 265 15.62 4.97 10.35
CA PHE A 265 15.86 5.63 9.07
C PHE A 265 15.41 7.10 9.18
N SER A 266 15.63 7.74 10.33
CA SER A 266 14.99 9.00 10.71
C SER A 266 15.64 10.26 10.12
N ASP A 267 16.85 10.14 9.56
CA ASP A 267 17.62 11.17 8.85
C ASP A 267 17.83 10.84 7.34
N TYR A 268 17.40 9.65 6.89
CA TYR A 268 17.76 9.04 5.61
C TYR A 268 17.45 9.88 4.36
N TYR A 269 16.38 10.70 4.35
CA TYR A 269 16.06 11.57 3.23
C TYR A 269 16.50 13.03 3.45
N ASP A 270 17.05 13.42 4.60
CA ASP A 270 17.20 14.84 4.97
C ASP A 270 18.06 15.63 3.97
N GLU A 271 19.22 15.09 3.55
CA GLU A 271 20.06 15.72 2.50
C GLU A 271 19.34 15.83 1.14
N TYR A 272 18.45 14.88 0.82
CA TYR A 272 17.71 14.88 -0.44
C TYR A 272 16.49 15.81 -0.39
N ILE A 273 15.84 15.95 0.77
CA ILE A 273 14.80 16.97 1.01
C ILE A 273 15.40 18.36 0.89
N ASP A 274 16.56 18.62 1.50
CA ASP A 274 17.29 19.89 1.37
C ASP A 274 17.68 20.18 -0.08
N ARG A 275 18.17 19.17 -0.83
CA ARG A 275 18.46 19.32 -2.26
C ARG A 275 17.22 19.55 -3.11
N VAL A 276 16.10 18.88 -2.83
CA VAL A 276 14.81 19.14 -3.50
C VAL A 276 14.36 20.58 -3.28
N TRP A 277 14.44 21.07 -2.03
CA TRP A 277 14.11 22.46 -1.70
C TRP A 277 15.05 23.48 -2.34
N HIS A 278 16.33 23.14 -2.54
CA HIS A 278 17.31 24.03 -3.16
C HIS A 278 17.20 24.04 -4.70
N GLU A 279 17.25 22.87 -5.34
CA GLU A 279 17.34 22.73 -6.79
C GLU A 279 16.03 23.10 -7.50
N LEU A 280 14.87 22.92 -6.86
CA LEU A 280 13.57 23.28 -7.42
C LEU A 280 13.09 24.70 -7.04
N ALA A 281 13.84 25.47 -6.23
CA ALA A 281 13.46 26.82 -5.85
C ALA A 281 13.35 27.78 -7.05
N ASP A 282 14.33 27.74 -7.96
CA ASP A 282 14.38 28.61 -9.14
C ASP A 282 13.49 28.12 -10.30
N THR A 283 13.20 26.81 -10.37
CA THR A 283 12.43 26.20 -11.49
C THR A 283 10.95 25.95 -11.16
N GLY A 284 10.61 25.83 -9.88
CA GLY A 284 9.36 25.24 -9.44
C GLY A 284 9.22 23.76 -9.78
N ILE A 285 8.04 23.23 -9.50
CA ILE A 285 7.57 21.87 -9.82
C ILE A 285 6.15 21.95 -10.37
N GLN A 286 5.75 20.99 -11.20
CA GLN A 286 4.38 20.83 -11.67
C GLN A 286 3.83 19.44 -11.32
N PHE A 287 2.54 19.38 -11.02
CA PHE A 287 1.84 18.13 -10.74
C PHE A 287 0.74 17.87 -11.76
N ASP A 288 0.77 16.68 -12.36
CA ASP A 288 -0.41 16.09 -13.00
C ASP A 288 -1.21 15.34 -11.93
N LEU A 289 -2.44 15.80 -11.71
CA LEU A 289 -3.33 15.19 -10.73
C LEU A 289 -3.99 13.92 -11.27
N GLN A 290 -3.92 13.68 -12.59
CA GLN A 290 -4.47 12.50 -13.28
C GLN A 290 -6.00 12.37 -13.15
N ASP A 291 -6.67 13.48 -12.84
CA ASP A 291 -8.14 13.66 -12.75
C ASP A 291 -8.72 14.35 -14.00
N GLY A 292 -7.90 14.62 -15.02
CA GLY A 292 -8.25 15.38 -16.22
C GLY A 292 -8.22 16.90 -16.07
N SER A 293 -7.82 17.43 -14.90
CA SER A 293 -7.64 18.87 -14.69
C SER A 293 -6.28 19.38 -15.20
N PRO A 294 -6.11 20.69 -15.48
CA PRO A 294 -4.83 21.25 -15.92
C PRO A 294 -3.75 21.14 -14.84
N LEU A 295 -2.49 20.94 -15.26
CA LEU A 295 -1.32 20.86 -14.37
C LEU A 295 -1.32 21.96 -13.30
N VAL A 296 -1.03 21.58 -12.07
CA VAL A 296 -0.80 22.53 -10.97
C VAL A 296 0.67 22.92 -10.98
N SER A 297 1.00 24.22 -11.00
CA SER A 297 2.36 24.68 -10.76
C SER A 297 2.55 25.01 -9.28
N CYS A 298 3.74 24.73 -8.76
CA CYS A 298 4.15 25.10 -7.40
C CYS A 298 5.57 25.65 -7.37
N THR A 299 5.83 26.53 -6.40
CA THR A 299 7.14 27.14 -6.14
C THR A 299 7.53 26.95 -4.68
N PHE A 300 8.84 26.87 -4.41
CA PHE A 300 9.36 26.69 -3.05
C PHE A 300 9.69 28.04 -2.43
N ALA A 301 9.20 28.28 -1.21
CA ALA A 301 9.30 29.54 -0.50
C ALA A 301 9.64 29.28 0.98
N ALA A 302 10.91 29.47 1.35
CA ALA A 302 11.45 29.04 2.64
C ALA A 302 11.13 27.55 2.89
N ASP A 303 10.55 27.20 4.05
CA ASP A 303 10.19 25.83 4.42
C ASP A 303 8.77 25.41 3.96
N GLU A 304 8.22 26.05 2.92
CA GLU A 304 6.93 25.70 2.31
C GLU A 304 7.05 25.53 0.77
N MET A 305 6.20 24.69 0.20
CA MET A 305 5.89 24.66 -1.24
C MET A 305 4.48 25.24 -1.42
N ILE A 306 4.38 26.29 -2.23
CA ILE A 306 3.15 27.05 -2.50
C ILE A 306 2.70 26.74 -3.92
N CYS A 307 1.43 26.35 -4.11
CA CYS A 307 0.87 25.96 -5.40
C CYS A 307 -0.16 26.97 -5.91
N ASP A 308 -0.41 26.99 -7.23
CA ASP A 308 -1.52 27.73 -7.86
C ASP A 308 -2.89 27.32 -7.26
N ARG A 309 -3.00 26.04 -6.85
CA ARG A 309 -4.08 25.43 -6.10
C ARG A 309 -3.57 24.17 -5.39
N PRO A 310 -4.11 23.76 -4.22
CA PRO A 310 -5.05 24.50 -3.38
C PRO A 310 -4.37 25.73 -2.74
N SER A 311 -5.12 26.55 -2.01
CA SER A 311 -4.58 27.75 -1.34
C SER A 311 -3.80 27.46 -0.05
N ALA A 312 -3.79 26.22 0.43
CA ALA A 312 -3.02 25.79 1.59
C ALA A 312 -1.59 25.37 1.15
N PRO A 313 -0.54 25.87 1.81
CA PRO A 313 0.83 25.47 1.50
C PRO A 313 1.13 24.04 1.96
N PHE A 314 2.13 23.43 1.33
CA PHE A 314 2.71 22.16 1.75
C PHE A 314 3.96 22.45 2.58
N PRO A 315 4.00 22.13 3.88
CA PRO A 315 5.22 22.31 4.68
C PRO A 315 6.32 21.37 4.17
N LYS A 316 7.58 21.78 4.34
CA LYS A 316 8.74 20.93 4.06
C LYS A 316 8.65 19.61 4.84
N PRO A 317 8.67 18.45 4.17
CA PRO A 317 8.55 17.16 4.83
C PRO A 317 9.79 16.90 5.68
N LYS A 318 9.63 16.05 6.68
CA LYS A 318 10.73 15.32 7.31
C LYS A 318 10.83 13.94 6.71
N THR A 319 11.98 13.29 6.89
CA THR A 319 12.16 11.87 6.56
C THR A 319 11.06 10.97 7.15
N THR A 320 10.56 11.26 8.37
CA THR A 320 9.44 10.53 8.99
C THR A 320 8.13 10.64 8.21
N ASP A 321 7.87 11.80 7.61
CA ASP A 321 6.61 12.12 6.95
C ASP A 321 6.52 11.34 5.63
N ILE A 322 7.66 11.21 4.93
CA ILE A 322 7.80 10.41 3.71
C ILE A 322 7.48 8.94 3.98
N TRP A 323 7.99 8.35 5.06
CA TRP A 323 7.89 6.89 5.24
C TRP A 323 6.46 6.35 5.29
N GLY A 324 5.52 7.10 5.88
CA GLY A 324 4.11 6.72 5.99
C GLY A 324 3.16 7.49 5.09
N CYS A 325 3.64 8.47 4.31
CA CYS A 325 2.85 9.35 3.43
C CYS A 325 1.54 9.92 4.02
N ASN A 326 1.48 10.14 5.34
CA ASN A 326 0.24 10.43 6.09
C ASN A 326 0.35 11.65 7.02
N SER A 327 1.49 12.35 6.98
CA SER A 327 1.87 13.41 7.90
C SER A 327 2.69 14.49 7.17
N GLY A 328 2.96 15.62 7.82
CA GLY A 328 3.59 16.77 7.17
C GLY A 328 2.78 17.23 5.93
N PRO A 329 3.40 17.41 4.75
CA PRO A 329 2.70 17.76 3.51
C PRO A 329 1.85 16.62 2.92
N PHE A 330 1.90 15.42 3.51
CA PHE A 330 1.15 14.25 3.07
C PHE A 330 -0.05 13.95 4.01
N ALA A 331 -0.28 14.81 5.01
CA ALA A 331 -1.46 14.70 5.87
C ALA A 331 -2.76 14.86 5.07
N GLN A 332 -3.69 13.91 5.22
CA GLN A 332 -4.98 13.96 4.53
C GLN A 332 -5.84 15.15 5.03
N THR A 333 -6.41 15.88 4.08
CA THR A 333 -7.26 17.06 4.32
C THR A 333 -8.65 16.87 3.71
N SER A 334 -9.54 17.85 3.88
CA SER A 334 -10.81 17.91 3.15
C SER A 334 -10.69 18.42 1.70
N ASP A 335 -9.48 18.76 1.22
CA ASP A 335 -9.24 19.28 -0.12
C ASP A 335 -8.61 18.18 -1.00
N THR A 336 -9.37 17.68 -1.98
CA THR A 336 -8.91 16.64 -2.90
C THR A 336 -7.69 17.06 -3.72
N CYS A 337 -7.54 18.35 -4.04
CA CYS A 337 -6.38 18.87 -4.75
C CYS A 337 -5.13 18.83 -3.86
N TYR A 338 -5.26 19.08 -2.55
CA TYR A 338 -4.17 18.90 -1.59
C TYR A 338 -3.72 17.44 -1.55
N ASN A 339 -4.68 16.54 -1.35
CA ASN A 339 -4.43 15.11 -1.12
C ASN A 339 -3.82 14.45 -2.37
N LEU A 340 -4.26 14.84 -3.58
CA LEU A 340 -3.67 14.36 -4.84
C LEU A 340 -2.21 14.84 -4.99
N ILE A 341 -1.91 16.13 -4.79
CA ILE A 341 -0.53 16.63 -4.84
C ILE A 341 0.37 15.91 -3.83
N GLY A 342 -0.10 15.76 -2.59
CA GLY A 342 0.61 15.03 -1.53
C GLY A 342 0.94 13.59 -1.94
N ALA A 343 -0.02 12.87 -2.55
CA ALA A 343 0.21 11.52 -3.05
C ALA A 343 1.29 11.45 -4.14
N ARG A 344 1.23 12.36 -5.14
CA ARG A 344 2.24 12.43 -6.21
C ARG A 344 3.62 12.78 -5.65
N PHE A 345 3.68 13.68 -4.69
CA PHE A 345 4.92 14.15 -4.09
C PHE A 345 5.59 13.09 -3.20
N CYS A 346 4.82 12.36 -2.39
CA CYS A 346 5.38 11.28 -1.56
C CYS A 346 5.92 10.11 -2.41
N ALA A 347 5.19 9.71 -3.47
CA ALA A 347 5.67 8.71 -4.42
C ALA A 347 6.98 9.11 -5.11
N ALA A 348 7.13 10.40 -5.42
CA ALA A 348 8.34 10.96 -6.02
C ALA A 348 9.54 11.00 -5.03
N PHE A 349 9.28 11.07 -3.72
CA PHE A 349 10.31 10.86 -2.68
C PHE A 349 10.71 9.39 -2.55
N HIS A 350 9.77 8.46 -2.36
CA HIS A 350 10.08 7.03 -2.23
C HIS A 350 10.90 6.49 -3.42
N ARG A 351 10.61 6.96 -4.64
CA ARG A 351 11.31 6.55 -5.86
C ARG A 351 12.50 7.44 -6.22
N ALA A 352 12.76 8.51 -5.46
CA ALA A 352 13.80 9.50 -5.68
C ALA A 352 13.81 10.10 -7.11
N THR A 353 12.64 10.47 -7.63
CA THR A 353 12.44 10.93 -9.01
C THR A 353 12.48 12.45 -9.20
N LEU A 354 12.36 13.23 -8.12
CA LEU A 354 12.22 14.70 -8.16
C LEU A 354 13.41 15.42 -8.84
N LEU A 355 14.63 14.91 -8.62
CA LEU A 355 15.87 15.48 -9.16
C LEU A 355 16.42 14.75 -10.41
N LEU A 356 15.61 13.88 -11.01
CA LEU A 356 15.93 13.29 -12.33
C LEU A 356 15.60 14.28 -13.46
N PRO A 357 16.17 14.11 -14.67
CA PRO A 357 15.79 14.93 -15.83
C PRO A 357 14.29 14.87 -16.13
N GLY A 358 13.59 15.99 -15.98
CA GLY A 358 12.12 16.06 -16.07
C GLY A 358 11.37 15.63 -14.80
N GLY A 359 12.06 15.48 -13.66
CA GLY A 359 11.49 15.21 -12.33
C GLY A 359 10.77 16.41 -11.69
N ASN A 360 10.88 17.60 -12.29
CA ASN A 360 10.07 18.77 -11.96
C ASN A 360 8.65 18.72 -12.55
N LEU A 361 8.25 17.60 -13.17
CA LEU A 361 6.86 17.23 -13.44
C LEU A 361 6.59 15.89 -12.74
N GLN A 362 5.48 15.77 -12.00
CA GLN A 362 5.15 14.53 -11.27
C GLN A 362 3.68 14.10 -11.43
N PRO A 363 3.40 12.82 -11.74
CA PRO A 363 4.36 11.78 -12.14
C PRO A 363 4.81 11.98 -13.59
N ASN A 364 6.09 11.71 -13.88
CA ASN A 364 6.64 11.78 -15.24
C ASN A 364 7.70 10.69 -15.53
N GLN A 365 8.41 10.24 -14.49
CA GLN A 365 9.46 9.22 -14.62
C GLN A 365 8.87 7.81 -14.81
N SER A 366 9.51 6.98 -15.65
CA SER A 366 9.13 5.59 -15.91
C SER A 366 9.68 4.62 -14.86
N PHE A 367 9.11 3.41 -14.78
CA PHE A 367 9.55 2.39 -13.82
C PHE A 367 11.07 2.12 -13.83
N ASP A 368 11.67 2.00 -15.02
CA ASP A 368 13.10 1.74 -15.21
C ASP A 368 14.03 2.85 -14.67
N THR A 369 13.49 4.03 -14.33
CA THR A 369 14.25 5.15 -13.76
C THR A 369 13.99 5.36 -12.25
N TYR A 370 13.15 4.53 -11.62
CA TYR A 370 12.90 4.60 -10.19
C TYR A 370 14.07 4.06 -9.35
N TYR A 371 14.23 4.60 -8.15
CA TYR A 371 15.25 4.23 -7.16
C TYR A 371 16.70 4.30 -7.71
N PRO A 372 17.12 5.42 -8.34
CA PRO A 372 18.46 5.59 -8.89
C PRO A 372 19.57 5.29 -7.86
N ASP A 373 20.67 4.72 -8.33
CA ASP A 373 21.81 4.38 -7.47
C ASP A 373 22.56 5.64 -7.00
N GLY A 374 23.10 5.60 -5.79
CA GLY A 374 23.87 6.70 -5.19
C GLY A 374 23.04 7.79 -4.49
N GLY A 375 21.70 7.72 -4.53
CA GLY A 375 20.80 8.60 -3.75
C GLY A 375 19.96 7.83 -2.72
N PRO A 376 19.39 8.53 -1.72
CA PRO A 376 18.42 7.93 -0.81
C PRO A 376 17.09 7.69 -1.56
N SER A 377 16.59 6.47 -1.45
CA SER A 377 15.33 6.00 -2.04
C SER A 377 14.78 4.85 -1.20
N ASN A 378 13.51 4.47 -1.36
CA ASN A 378 12.91 3.35 -0.63
C ASN A 378 13.54 2.02 -1.09
N LYS A 379 14.61 1.58 -0.41
CA LYS A 379 15.36 0.37 -0.75
C LYS A 379 14.54 -0.91 -0.55
N TYR A 380 13.61 -0.91 0.40
CA TYR A 380 12.62 -1.97 0.57
C TYR A 380 11.73 -2.10 -0.68
N SER A 381 11.12 -1.00 -1.14
CA SER A 381 10.34 -1.01 -2.39
C SER A 381 11.21 -1.39 -3.60
N LYS A 382 12.41 -0.81 -3.77
CA LYS A 382 13.37 -1.17 -4.83
C LYS A 382 13.61 -2.68 -4.90
N ARG A 383 13.93 -3.31 -3.75
CA ARG A 383 14.23 -4.74 -3.70
C ARG A 383 12.99 -5.62 -3.79
N LEU A 384 11.85 -5.17 -3.27
CA LEU A 384 10.58 -5.86 -3.43
C LEU A 384 10.20 -5.98 -4.90
N HIS A 385 10.14 -4.88 -5.67
CA HIS A 385 9.82 -4.94 -7.10
C HIS A 385 10.85 -5.79 -7.89
N GLN A 386 12.12 -5.83 -7.48
CA GLN A 386 13.12 -6.69 -8.13
C GLN A 386 12.87 -8.19 -7.91
N VAL A 387 12.23 -8.58 -6.79
CA VAL A 387 11.95 -9.99 -6.43
C VAL A 387 10.52 -10.41 -6.81
N GLN A 388 9.58 -9.48 -7.00
CA GLN A 388 8.27 -9.78 -7.60
C GLN A 388 8.48 -10.37 -9.01
N THR A 389 7.85 -11.52 -9.29
CA THR A 389 8.08 -12.32 -10.51
C THR A 389 7.80 -11.55 -11.81
N ASP A 390 6.93 -10.54 -11.74
CA ASP A 390 6.52 -9.65 -12.83
C ASP A 390 6.71 -8.16 -12.49
N HIS A 391 7.51 -7.88 -11.46
CA HIS A 391 7.85 -6.56 -10.90
C HIS A 391 6.68 -5.77 -10.25
N GLN A 392 5.53 -6.38 -10.02
CA GLN A 392 4.31 -5.70 -9.55
C GLN A 392 3.98 -6.00 -8.07
N GLY A 393 3.69 -4.97 -7.29
CA GLY A 393 3.22 -5.10 -5.90
C GLY A 393 3.21 -3.78 -5.14
N TYR A 394 2.25 -3.57 -4.23
CA TYR A 394 2.02 -2.29 -3.57
C TYR A 394 3.00 -2.08 -2.39
N ALA A 395 4.10 -1.36 -2.60
CA ALA A 395 5.26 -1.33 -1.69
C ALA A 395 5.28 -0.17 -0.67
N PHE A 396 4.46 0.86 -0.87
CA PHE A 396 4.28 2.05 0.00
C PHE A 396 2.94 2.74 -0.35
N PRO A 397 2.38 3.64 0.47
CA PRO A 397 0.96 4.05 0.37
C PRO A 397 0.49 4.71 -0.94
N TYR A 398 1.41 5.16 -1.82
CA TYR A 398 1.09 5.79 -3.11
C TYR A 398 1.90 5.20 -4.28
N ASP A 399 2.16 3.90 -4.23
CA ASP A 399 2.87 3.17 -5.28
C ASP A 399 2.03 3.00 -6.57
N ASP A 400 0.72 3.26 -6.48
CA ASP A 400 -0.22 3.32 -7.61
C ASP A 400 0.00 4.52 -8.55
N VAL A 401 0.56 5.61 -8.03
CA VAL A 401 0.95 6.81 -8.79
C VAL A 401 1.95 6.44 -9.88
N LYS A 402 1.71 6.86 -11.13
CA LYS A 402 2.51 6.46 -12.31
C LYS A 402 2.14 7.34 -13.51
N PRO A 403 3.07 7.70 -14.42
CA PRO A 403 2.72 8.50 -15.59
C PRO A 403 1.95 7.70 -16.65
N ASP A 404 2.25 6.41 -16.79
CA ASP A 404 1.56 5.51 -17.72
C ASP A 404 0.41 4.77 -17.01
N PRO A 405 -0.86 5.01 -17.38
CA PRO A 405 -2.00 4.32 -16.78
C PRO A 405 -2.01 2.81 -17.07
N ALA A 406 -1.34 2.33 -18.12
CA ALA A 406 -1.21 0.91 -18.43
C ALA A 406 -0.17 0.17 -17.57
N SER A 407 0.75 0.90 -16.92
CA SER A 407 1.71 0.33 -15.99
C SER A 407 1.01 -0.25 -14.75
N LYS A 408 1.51 -1.41 -14.29
CA LYS A 408 0.94 -2.15 -13.15
C LYS A 408 1.83 -2.18 -11.90
N VAL A 409 2.82 -1.29 -11.79
CA VAL A 409 3.84 -1.28 -10.71
C VAL A 409 3.32 -1.62 -9.30
N SER A 410 2.15 -1.13 -8.89
CA SER A 410 1.53 -1.40 -7.59
C SER A 410 0.79 -2.74 -7.44
N GLY A 411 0.72 -3.58 -8.47
CA GLY A 411 -0.04 -4.84 -8.43
C GLY A 411 -1.56 -4.67 -8.37
N LEU A 412 -2.11 -3.50 -8.71
CA LEU A 412 -3.54 -3.27 -8.75
C LEU A 412 -4.19 -3.94 -9.97
N ILE A 413 -5.14 -4.85 -9.71
CA ILE A 413 -6.08 -5.41 -10.69
C ILE A 413 -7.43 -4.73 -10.49
N ALA A 414 -8.05 -4.24 -11.56
CA ALA A 414 -9.36 -3.57 -11.52
C ALA A 414 -10.20 -3.87 -12.76
N GLY A 415 -11.53 -3.90 -12.62
CA GLY A 415 -12.44 -4.10 -13.75
C GLY A 415 -13.92 -4.35 -13.39
N ASP A 416 -14.77 -4.21 -14.40
CA ASP A 416 -16.22 -4.45 -14.34
C ASP A 416 -16.55 -5.95 -14.48
N ASN A 417 -17.71 -6.37 -13.93
CA ASN A 417 -18.25 -7.73 -13.99
C ASN A 417 -17.28 -8.85 -13.51
N PRO A 418 -16.73 -8.74 -12.29
CA PRO A 418 -15.85 -9.77 -11.71
C PRO A 418 -16.59 -11.10 -11.51
N ARG A 419 -15.89 -12.21 -11.76
CA ARG A 419 -16.40 -13.59 -11.62
C ARG A 419 -15.61 -14.40 -10.61
N ILE A 420 -14.27 -14.36 -10.66
CA ILE A 420 -13.41 -15.12 -9.74
C ILE A 420 -12.23 -14.26 -9.30
N LEU A 421 -12.04 -14.09 -7.99
CA LEU A 421 -10.78 -13.66 -7.39
C LEU A 421 -10.01 -14.92 -6.96
N ARG A 422 -8.95 -15.28 -7.68
CA ARG A 422 -8.09 -16.43 -7.40
C ARG A 422 -6.81 -15.94 -6.71
N ILE A 423 -6.53 -16.49 -5.54
CA ILE A 423 -5.37 -16.19 -4.70
C ILE A 423 -4.45 -17.40 -4.71
N ILE A 424 -3.17 -17.17 -5.03
CA ILE A 424 -2.15 -18.21 -5.20
C ILE A 424 -1.23 -18.16 -3.98
N VAL A 425 -1.33 -19.17 -3.11
CA VAL A 425 -0.70 -19.20 -1.78
C VAL A 425 0.63 -19.96 -1.81
N GLY A 426 1.71 -19.37 -1.31
CA GLY A 426 3.06 -19.95 -1.37
C GLY A 426 3.83 -19.56 -2.63
N GLY A 427 3.27 -18.66 -3.45
CA GLY A 427 3.88 -18.16 -4.67
C GLY A 427 3.83 -19.17 -5.81
N HIS A 428 4.69 -18.96 -6.81
CA HIS A 428 4.93 -19.91 -7.89
C HIS A 428 6.20 -20.73 -7.59
N GLU A 429 6.20 -22.01 -7.95
CA GLU A 429 7.46 -22.78 -7.99
C GLU A 429 8.46 -22.10 -8.93
N PRO A 430 9.77 -22.17 -8.64
CA PRO A 430 10.77 -21.73 -9.59
C PRO A 430 10.64 -22.61 -10.83
N ALA A 431 10.63 -22.02 -12.03
CA ALA A 431 10.45 -22.77 -13.26
C ALA A 431 11.56 -23.84 -13.38
N LYS A 432 11.21 -25.10 -13.06
CA LYS A 432 12.14 -26.23 -13.05
C LYS A 432 12.84 -26.28 -14.39
N SER A 433 14.13 -25.96 -14.40
CA SER A 433 14.97 -26.00 -15.58
C SER A 433 14.81 -27.38 -16.20
N GLN A 434 14.25 -27.45 -17.41
CA GLN A 434 14.17 -28.74 -18.09
C GLN A 434 15.58 -29.26 -18.28
N ASP A 435 15.89 -30.38 -17.62
CA ASP A 435 17.17 -31.06 -17.76
C ASP A 435 17.38 -31.35 -19.24
N SER A 436 18.31 -30.62 -19.85
CA SER A 436 18.64 -30.79 -21.26
C SER A 436 19.32 -32.13 -21.43
N GLU A 437 18.59 -33.14 -21.90
CA GLU A 437 19.14 -34.48 -22.10
C GLU A 437 20.43 -34.41 -22.94
N PRO A 438 21.46 -35.19 -22.58
CA PRO A 438 22.78 -35.08 -23.19
C PRO A 438 22.73 -35.48 -24.67
N TYR A 439 23.04 -34.52 -25.54
CA TYR A 439 23.01 -34.70 -26.99
C TYR A 439 24.16 -35.61 -27.47
N GLU A 440 23.97 -36.93 -27.45
CA GLU A 440 24.90 -37.88 -28.07
C GLU A 440 24.93 -37.67 -29.59
N GLY A 441 26.01 -37.07 -30.09
CA GLY A 441 26.21 -36.85 -31.52
C GLY A 441 26.54 -38.13 -32.27
N SER A 442 25.83 -38.39 -33.38
CA SER A 442 26.16 -39.46 -34.34
C SER A 442 26.36 -38.91 -35.74
N SER A 443 27.47 -39.31 -36.37
CA SER A 443 27.93 -38.77 -37.66
C SER A 443 27.34 -39.51 -38.87
N GLY A 444 26.75 -38.79 -39.83
CA GLY A 444 26.27 -39.37 -41.10
C GLY A 444 26.33 -38.37 -42.25
N SER A 445 27.11 -38.68 -43.30
CA SER A 445 27.30 -37.78 -44.46
C SER A 445 26.51 -38.20 -45.72
N ALA A 446 25.60 -37.30 -46.11
CA ALA A 446 25.36 -36.83 -47.49
C ALA A 446 24.69 -37.73 -48.57
N LYS A 447 24.04 -37.01 -49.51
CA LYS A 447 23.67 -37.34 -50.92
C LYS A 447 22.33 -38.06 -51.24
N SER A 448 21.35 -37.21 -51.58
CA SER A 448 20.62 -37.14 -52.88
C SER A 448 19.77 -38.30 -53.43
N SER A 449 18.51 -37.99 -53.74
CA SER A 449 17.92 -38.15 -55.09
C SER A 449 16.73 -37.17 -55.28
N ALA A 450 16.19 -37.03 -56.49
CA ALA A 450 15.26 -35.95 -56.87
C ALA A 450 14.01 -36.43 -57.64
N SER A 451 13.19 -35.47 -58.13
CA SER A 451 12.10 -35.58 -59.14
C SER A 451 10.66 -35.75 -58.62
N ALA A 452 9.59 -35.18 -59.22
CA ALA A 452 9.39 -33.94 -60.03
C ALA A 452 7.88 -33.69 -60.33
N GLN A 453 7.50 -32.43 -60.62
CA GLN A 453 6.27 -31.99 -61.34
C GLN A 453 4.92 -32.24 -60.60
N SER A 454 3.77 -31.60 -60.94
CA SER A 454 3.37 -30.76 -62.09
C SER A 454 2.41 -29.59 -61.72
N ILE A 455 2.23 -28.60 -62.61
CA ILE A 455 1.37 -27.40 -62.43
C ILE A 455 0.21 -27.41 -63.48
N PRO A 456 -0.99 -26.91 -63.13
CA PRO A 456 -1.60 -25.79 -63.90
C PRO A 456 -2.14 -24.68 -62.95
N ALA A 457 -2.09 -23.36 -63.16
CA ALA A 457 -1.85 -22.43 -64.29
C ALA A 457 -3.11 -21.63 -64.73
N SER A 458 -2.92 -20.33 -65.04
CA SER A 458 -3.89 -19.29 -65.43
C SER A 458 -4.65 -18.56 -64.28
N ARG A 459 -4.92 -17.24 -64.32
CA ARG A 459 -4.49 -16.18 -65.29
C ARG A 459 -4.49 -14.76 -64.70
N SER A 460 -3.34 -14.09 -64.83
CA SER A 460 -3.09 -12.63 -65.08
C SER A 460 -4.20 -11.56 -64.92
N HIS A 461 -3.85 -10.44 -64.26
CA HIS A 461 -3.80 -9.12 -64.92
C HIS A 461 -2.85 -8.13 -64.20
N ASP A 462 -2.13 -7.33 -65.01
CA ASP A 462 -1.29 -6.18 -64.63
C ASP A 462 -2.17 -4.90 -64.44
N ASN A 463 -1.74 -3.64 -64.22
CA ASN A 463 -0.46 -2.91 -64.39
C ASN A 463 -0.59 -1.56 -63.60
N SER A 464 0.38 -1.02 -62.84
CA SER A 464 1.54 -0.15 -63.21
C SER A 464 1.40 1.37 -62.89
N HIS A 465 2.56 2.01 -62.64
CA HIS A 465 2.85 3.47 -62.49
C HIS A 465 2.51 4.10 -61.12
N ALA A 466 3.36 4.92 -60.46
CA ALA A 466 4.33 5.96 -60.87
C ALA A 466 3.64 7.30 -61.27
N GLU A 467 4.16 8.51 -61.00
CA GLU A 467 5.47 9.00 -60.48
C GLU A 467 5.22 10.41 -59.83
N SER A 468 6.13 11.23 -59.26
CA SER A 468 7.61 11.33 -59.19
C SER A 468 8.04 12.24 -58.00
N ALA A 469 9.31 12.64 -57.90
CA ALA A 469 9.86 13.63 -56.96
C ALA A 469 10.68 14.73 -57.71
N PRO A 470 11.00 15.87 -57.04
CA PRO A 470 12.41 16.30 -56.99
C PRO A 470 12.82 16.97 -55.65
N SER A 471 14.08 17.26 -55.29
CA SER A 471 15.44 16.81 -55.65
C SER A 471 16.46 17.97 -55.51
N SER A 472 17.36 17.92 -54.51
CA SER A 472 18.78 18.40 -54.54
C SER A 472 19.43 18.07 -53.17
N THR A 473 20.57 17.37 -52.99
CA THR A 473 22.00 17.57 -53.37
C THR A 473 22.64 18.83 -52.76
N GLU A 474 23.87 18.85 -52.22
CA GLU A 474 25.11 18.04 -52.43
C GLU A 474 25.76 17.55 -51.09
N SER A 475 26.51 16.43 -50.99
CA SER A 475 27.95 16.16 -51.28
C SER A 475 28.96 16.97 -50.40
N SER A 476 30.11 16.50 -49.88
CA SER A 476 30.86 15.21 -49.92
C SER A 476 31.83 15.05 -48.70
N THR A 477 32.57 13.93 -48.60
CA THR A 477 33.49 13.51 -47.49
C THR A 477 34.99 13.65 -47.89
N PRO A 478 36.06 13.03 -47.29
CA PRO A 478 36.24 12.19 -46.07
C PRO A 478 37.58 12.41 -45.24
N ILE A 479 37.91 11.43 -44.36
CA ILE A 479 39.24 11.02 -43.80
C ILE A 479 39.94 11.87 -42.70
N SER A 480 40.12 11.31 -41.49
CA SER A 480 41.45 10.94 -40.88
C SER A 480 41.42 10.74 -39.36
N SER A 481 41.97 9.60 -38.88
CA SER A 481 42.48 9.43 -37.50
C SER A 481 43.96 9.87 -37.45
N PRO A 482 44.54 10.16 -36.26
CA PRO A 482 45.35 9.12 -35.61
C PRO A 482 45.42 9.17 -34.06
N SER A 483 45.85 8.05 -33.47
CA SER A 483 46.59 8.03 -32.18
C SER A 483 48.10 7.93 -32.48
N PRO A 484 49.00 8.33 -31.54
CA PRO A 484 49.80 7.27 -30.91
C PRO A 484 50.33 7.54 -29.48
N SER A 485 50.75 6.43 -28.83
CA SER A 485 51.94 6.26 -27.96
C SER A 485 52.18 7.15 -26.71
N SER A 486 52.04 6.52 -25.55
CA SER A 486 53.01 6.39 -24.43
C SER A 486 53.93 7.55 -24.00
N ASP A 487 53.99 7.76 -22.68
CA ASP A 487 55.22 7.46 -21.92
C ASP A 487 54.95 7.24 -20.40
N GLN A 488 55.89 6.57 -19.71
CA GLN A 488 55.93 6.39 -18.24
C GLN A 488 57.37 6.64 -17.76
N PRO A 489 57.62 7.01 -16.49
CA PRO A 489 58.35 6.05 -15.66
C PRO A 489 58.11 6.08 -14.13
N THR A 490 57.87 4.89 -13.56
CA THR A 490 58.46 4.32 -12.31
C THR A 490 58.37 4.97 -10.91
N SER A 491 58.19 4.07 -9.92
CA SER A 491 58.58 4.15 -8.48
C SER A 491 57.69 4.98 -7.53
N SER A 492 57.49 4.62 -6.25
CA SER A 492 57.93 3.45 -5.45
C SER A 492 56.90 3.04 -4.39
N THR A 493 56.95 1.77 -3.94
CA THR A 493 56.05 1.13 -2.95
C THR A 493 56.40 1.45 -1.46
N PRO A 494 55.63 0.97 -0.45
CA PRO A 494 55.44 1.67 0.83
C PRO A 494 56.16 1.00 2.03
N PRO A 495 55.92 1.47 3.27
CA PRO A 495 56.06 0.66 4.48
C PRO A 495 54.69 0.16 4.99
N ALA A 496 54.61 -1.13 5.30
CA ALA A 496 53.63 -1.68 6.24
C ALA A 496 54.35 -2.10 7.53
N TYR A 497 53.64 -2.12 8.67
CA TYR A 497 54.10 -2.81 9.88
C TYR A 497 52.94 -3.50 10.58
N LEU A 498 53.17 -4.74 11.01
CA LEU A 498 52.23 -5.57 11.78
C LEU A 498 52.51 -5.46 13.28
N SER A 499 51.51 -5.77 14.12
CA SER A 499 51.61 -6.84 15.14
C SER A 499 50.35 -6.97 16.02
N THR A 500 49.71 -8.16 16.02
CA THR A 500 49.29 -9.02 17.19
C THR A 500 48.78 -8.39 18.51
N GLU A 501 47.81 -8.95 19.27
CA GLU A 501 46.98 -10.17 19.17
C GLU A 501 45.85 -10.25 20.25
N GLN A 502 44.89 -11.18 20.06
CA GLN A 502 44.15 -12.00 21.05
C GLN A 502 43.23 -11.42 22.18
N TYR A 503 41.93 -11.81 22.07
CA TYR A 503 41.08 -12.53 23.07
C TYR A 503 40.77 -11.99 24.51
N LEU A 504 39.48 -11.62 24.73
CA LEU A 504 38.51 -12.00 25.82
C LEU A 504 38.89 -12.01 27.34
N PRO A 505 37.91 -11.98 28.29
CA PRO A 505 36.54 -11.40 28.32
C PRO A 505 36.16 -10.65 29.64
N ASN A 506 34.92 -10.11 29.70
CA ASN A 506 34.04 -9.87 30.89
C ASN A 506 34.61 -9.40 32.26
N THR A 507 34.12 -8.26 32.78
CA THR A 507 33.26 -8.16 34.01
C THR A 507 32.90 -6.72 34.38
N SER A 508 31.73 -6.52 35.01
CA SER A 508 31.35 -5.30 35.76
C SER A 508 31.60 -5.50 37.27
N PRO A 509 31.71 -4.43 38.09
CA PRO A 509 30.53 -4.12 38.94
C PRO A 509 30.29 -2.64 39.34
N GLU A 510 29.01 -2.39 39.64
CA GLU A 510 28.33 -1.40 40.51
C GLU A 510 29.06 -0.23 41.25
N SER A 511 28.61 0.99 40.89
CA SER A 511 27.88 1.95 41.78
C SER A 511 28.58 3.04 42.64
N THR A 512 27.90 4.21 42.72
CA THR A 512 28.05 5.35 43.67
C THR A 512 29.34 6.19 43.57
N THR A 513 29.40 7.50 43.89
CA THR A 513 28.46 8.47 44.52
C THR A 513 28.35 9.82 43.74
N ALA A 514 27.41 10.70 44.15
CA ALA A 514 27.36 12.13 43.80
C ALA A 514 28.44 12.96 44.59
N ASP A 515 28.60 14.30 44.54
CA ASP A 515 27.73 15.42 44.10
C ASP A 515 28.57 16.67 43.61
N PRO A 516 28.19 17.98 43.70
CA PRO A 516 28.01 18.83 42.49
C PRO A 516 28.88 20.11 42.41
N THR A 517 28.74 20.92 41.34
CA THR A 517 28.40 22.37 41.43
C THR A 517 28.24 23.11 40.07
N ALA A 518 27.16 23.91 39.95
CA ALA A 518 27.02 25.18 39.19
C ALA A 518 27.24 25.22 37.63
N SER A 519 26.54 26.04 36.82
CA SER A 519 25.43 26.98 37.08
C SER A 519 24.53 27.23 35.84
N LEU A 520 23.22 27.31 36.10
CA LEU A 520 22.14 28.05 35.42
C LEU A 520 22.40 28.82 34.09
N LEU A 521 21.47 28.60 33.15
CA LEU A 521 20.59 29.69 32.68
C LEU A 521 19.18 29.14 32.38
N GLN A 522 18.14 29.80 32.87
CA GLN A 522 16.73 29.43 32.67
C GLN A 522 15.95 30.64 32.14
N THR A 523 14.94 30.36 31.32
CA THR A 523 13.84 31.31 31.02
C THR A 523 12.53 30.66 31.47
N SER A 524 11.71 31.37 32.24
CA SER A 524 10.63 30.78 33.04
C SER A 524 9.24 31.25 32.61
N VAL A 525 8.25 30.34 32.61
CA VAL A 525 6.82 30.68 32.67
C VAL A 525 6.18 29.85 33.79
N THR A 526 5.35 30.50 34.61
CA THR A 526 4.78 29.94 35.84
C THR A 526 3.27 29.71 35.68
N LEU A 527 2.76 28.58 36.17
CA LEU A 527 1.33 28.41 36.46
C LEU A 527 1.15 27.91 37.89
N ASN A 528 0.25 28.56 38.62
CA ASN A 528 -0.05 28.22 40.02
C ASN A 528 -0.99 27.02 40.12
N ARG A 529 -0.89 26.28 41.22
CA ARG A 529 -1.73 25.12 41.54
C ARG A 529 -2.42 25.37 42.88
N GLU A 530 -3.74 25.37 42.88
CA GLU A 530 -4.54 25.36 44.12
C GLU A 530 -4.60 23.94 44.73
N GLU A 531 -4.74 23.86 46.05
CA GLU A 531 -4.87 22.62 46.79
C GLU A 531 -6.34 22.27 47.07
N VAL A 532 -6.70 21.00 46.89
CA VAL A 532 -7.88 20.38 47.52
C VAL A 532 -7.44 19.04 48.10
N SER A 533 -7.91 18.72 49.31
CA SER A 533 -7.34 17.68 50.18
C SER A 533 -8.27 16.46 50.38
N MET A 534 -7.73 15.43 51.05
CA MET A 534 -8.36 14.17 51.50
C MET A 534 -8.64 13.09 50.42
N PRO A 535 -8.61 11.79 50.78
CA PRO A 535 -7.77 11.12 51.79
C PRO A 535 -7.02 9.88 51.22
N SER A 536 -6.09 9.31 52.00
CA SER A 536 -5.30 8.13 51.61
C SER A 536 -5.95 6.79 51.99
N PRO A 537 -5.79 5.74 51.17
CA PRO A 537 -5.80 4.35 51.65
C PRO A 537 -4.53 3.55 51.32
N SER A 538 -4.20 2.63 52.22
CA SER A 538 -3.33 1.43 52.12
C SER A 538 -2.32 1.26 50.97
N LYS A 539 -1.07 0.98 51.35
CA LYS A 539 -0.12 0.22 50.52
C LYS A 539 -0.64 -1.21 50.29
N ASN A 540 -0.53 -1.71 49.07
CA ASN A 540 -0.17 -3.10 48.76
C ASN A 540 0.41 -3.15 47.34
N GLY A 541 1.25 -4.15 47.04
CA GLY A 541 2.06 -4.18 45.83
C GLY A 541 1.28 -4.51 44.55
N GLY A 542 1.61 -3.82 43.46
CA GLY A 542 1.29 -4.20 42.09
C GLY A 542 2.57 -4.25 41.26
N THR A 543 2.64 -5.16 40.29
CA THR A 543 3.73 -5.27 39.32
C THR A 543 3.81 -4.03 38.41
N PRO A 544 4.98 -3.69 37.84
CA PRO A 544 5.07 -2.61 36.87
C PRO A 544 4.23 -2.96 35.63
N SER A 545 3.36 -2.04 35.22
CA SER A 545 2.58 -2.18 33.99
C SER A 545 3.51 -2.21 32.78
N VAL A 546 3.38 -3.23 31.94
CA VAL A 546 3.92 -3.21 30.58
C VAL A 546 3.16 -2.13 29.82
N VAL A 547 3.88 -1.28 29.08
CA VAL A 547 3.26 -0.39 28.09
C VAL A 547 3.04 -1.21 26.83
N GLU A 548 1.85 -1.78 26.69
CA GLU A 548 1.44 -2.41 25.44
C GLU A 548 1.32 -1.32 24.36
N VAL A 549 2.15 -1.41 23.34
CA VAL A 549 2.04 -0.57 22.14
C VAL A 549 0.93 -1.17 21.30
N LEU A 550 -0.31 -0.71 21.54
CA LEU A 550 -1.45 -1.05 20.71
C LEU A 550 -1.20 -0.49 19.30
N VAL A 551 -0.86 -1.37 18.36
CA VAL A 551 -0.81 -1.05 16.93
C VAL A 551 -2.25 -0.90 16.46
N ILE A 552 -2.71 0.36 16.37
CA ILE A 552 -4.00 0.70 15.78
C ILE A 552 -3.76 0.87 14.28
N GLU A 553 -4.10 -0.14 13.48
CA GLU A 553 -4.33 0.06 12.05
C GLU A 553 -5.48 1.06 11.90
N THR A 554 -5.24 2.17 11.20
CA THR A 554 -6.19 3.30 11.16
C THR A 554 -6.89 3.32 9.80
N THR A 555 -7.79 2.35 9.59
CA THR A 555 -8.62 2.21 8.39
C THR A 555 -9.62 3.37 8.22
N PHE A 556 -9.12 4.56 7.88
CA PHE A 556 -9.92 5.71 7.48
C PHE A 556 -10.12 5.70 5.96
N MET A 557 -11.28 5.19 5.52
CA MET A 557 -11.64 5.06 4.10
C MET A 557 -12.95 5.81 3.80
N THR A 558 -12.85 7.05 3.33
CA THR A 558 -14.00 7.83 2.83
C THR A 558 -13.63 8.67 1.60
N GLN A 559 -13.62 8.05 0.41
CA GLN A 559 -13.83 8.76 -0.85
C GLN A 559 -14.93 8.06 -1.67
N PHE A 560 -15.77 8.85 -2.32
CA PHE A 560 -16.94 8.35 -3.05
C PHE A 560 -16.57 8.00 -4.48
N VAL A 561 -16.58 6.71 -4.85
CA VAL A 561 -16.54 6.29 -6.26
C VAL A 561 -17.92 6.50 -6.88
N THR A 562 -18.22 7.74 -7.32
CA THR A 562 -19.48 8.05 -8.00
C THR A 562 -19.44 7.63 -9.46
N LYS A 563 -19.94 6.41 -9.73
CA LYS A 563 -20.37 5.86 -11.04
C LYS A 563 -19.80 6.57 -12.27
N THR A 564 -18.53 6.28 -12.55
CA THR A 564 -17.94 6.27 -13.89
C THR A 564 -17.23 4.92 -14.03
N GLU A 565 -16.90 4.47 -15.25
CA GLU A 565 -16.34 3.13 -15.55
C GLU A 565 -15.17 2.75 -14.61
N CYS A 566 -14.99 1.47 -14.25
CA CYS A 566 -14.02 1.06 -13.21
C CYS A 566 -12.62 1.65 -13.41
N VAL A 567 -12.19 1.78 -14.66
CA VAL A 567 -10.88 2.29 -15.07
C VAL A 567 -10.77 3.82 -14.93
N SER A 568 -11.86 4.57 -15.02
CA SER A 568 -11.84 6.04 -14.96
C SER A 568 -11.94 6.60 -13.52
N SER A 569 -11.99 5.74 -12.50
CA SER A 569 -12.03 6.13 -11.08
C SER A 569 -10.75 5.76 -10.31
N LEU A 570 -9.70 5.33 -11.03
CA LEU A 570 -8.40 4.95 -10.46
C LEU A 570 -7.67 6.08 -9.70
N SER A 571 -8.07 7.34 -9.86
CA SER A 571 -7.42 8.50 -9.24
C SER A 571 -7.78 8.74 -7.77
N THR A 572 -8.74 8.00 -7.19
CA THR A 572 -9.35 8.34 -5.87
C THR A 572 -9.43 7.21 -4.85
N ILE A 573 -8.78 6.05 -5.07
CA ILE A 573 -8.80 4.92 -4.13
C ILE A 573 -7.52 4.89 -3.30
N THR A 574 -7.52 5.63 -2.18
CA THR A 574 -6.41 5.64 -1.21
C THR A 574 -6.59 4.54 -0.16
N TRP A 575 -5.84 3.44 -0.27
CA TRP A 575 -5.76 2.42 0.77
C TRP A 575 -4.89 2.93 1.93
N ASN A 576 -5.54 3.45 2.98
CA ASN A 576 -4.87 3.80 4.23
C ASN A 576 -4.69 2.53 5.10
N SER A 577 -3.43 2.15 5.31
CA SER A 577 -2.95 1.19 6.33
C SER A 577 -3.03 1.78 7.74
#